data_AF-A0A562JKG8-F1
#
_entry.id   AF-A0A562JKG8-F1
#
_cell.length_a   1.000
_cell.length_b   1.000
_cell.length_c   1.000
_cell.angle_alpha   90.00
_cell.angle_beta   90.00
_cell.angle_gamma   90.00
#
_symmetry.space_group_name_H-M   'P 1'
#
loop_
_entity.id
_entity.type
_entity.pdbx_description
1 polymer ?
#
loop_
_entity_poly.entity_id
_entity_poly.type
_entity_poly.pdbx_seq_one_letter_code
_entity_poly.pdbx_strand_id
1 'polypeptide(L)' 'MDDKRIEKIIRNVNANLSIEGMPLTNNDKIRMRDCLTGKTTINDTVKKLVEKHTVKRV' A
#
# COMPACT_ATOMS: atom_id res chain seq x y z
N MET A 1 -1.43 16.31 2.27
CA MET A 1 -2.61 15.87 1.47
C MET A 1 -3.79 15.80 2.42
N ASP A 2 -5.00 16.17 2.01
CA ASP A 2 -6.20 16.06 2.85
C ASP A 2 -6.68 14.61 2.96
N ASP A 3 -7.25 14.25 4.11
CA ASP A 3 -7.68 12.88 4.42
C ASP A 3 -8.73 12.34 3.42
N LYS A 4 -9.66 13.20 2.97
CA LYS A 4 -10.66 12.86 1.97
C LYS A 4 -10.04 12.45 0.64
N ARG A 5 -9.00 13.17 0.19
CA ARG A 5 -8.28 12.83 -1.03
C ARG A 5 -7.50 11.53 -0.91
N ILE A 6 -6.90 11.26 0.25
CA ILE A 6 -6.21 9.98 0.54
C ILE A 6 -7.19 8.81 0.44
N GLU A 7 -8.35 8.91 1.10
CA GLU A 7 -9.37 7.84 1.05
C GLU A 7 -9.92 7.65 -0.36
N LYS A 8 -10.10 8.73 -1.13
CA LYS A 8 -10.53 8.63 -2.53
C LYS A 8 -9.51 7.86 -3.38
N ILE A 9 -8.21 8.12 -3.21
CA ILE A 9 -7.14 7.40 -3.92
C ILE A 9 -7.19 5.91 -3.55
N ILE A 10 -7.23 5.59 -2.26
CA ILE A 10 -7.23 4.20 -1.78
C ILE A 10 -8.48 3.46 -2.27
N ARG A 11 -9.65 4.11 -2.22
CA ARG A 11 -10.91 3.53 -2.71
C ARG A 11 -10.84 3.23 -4.20
N ASN A 12 -10.31 4.14 -5.02
CA ASN A 12 -10.19 3.93 -6.46
C ASN A 12 -9.24 2.78 -6.80
N VAL A 13 -8.08 2.73 -6.13
CA VAL A 13 -7.12 1.63 -6.34
C VAL A 13 -7.73 0.30 -5.90
N ASN A 14 -8.41 0.26 -4.74
CA ASN A 14 -9.11 -0.95 -4.29
C ASN A 14 -10.19 -1.38 -5.28
N ALA A 15 -11.01 -0.46 -5.78
CA ALA A 15 -12.07 -0.79 -6.74
C ALA A 15 -11.51 -1.43 -8.01
N ASN A 16 -10.43 -0.87 -8.58
CA ASN A 16 -9.78 -1.42 -9.77
C ASN A 16 -9.22 -2.83 -9.51
N LEU A 17 -8.50 -3.02 -8.41
CA LEU A 17 -7.94 -4.32 -8.08
C LEU A 17 -9.02 -5.35 -7.68
N SER A 18 -10.13 -4.90 -7.07
CA SER A 18 -11.28 -5.76 -6.78
C SER A 18 -11.96 -6.29 -8.03
N ILE A 19 -12.00 -5.51 -9.12
CA ILE A 19 -12.53 -5.96 -10.43
C ILE A 19 -11.71 -7.15 -10.93
N GLU A 20 -10.40 -7.13 -10.73
CA GLU A 20 -9.47 -8.20 -11.07
C GLU A 20 -9.45 -9.35 -10.04
N GLY A 21 -10.37 -9.36 -9.06
CA GLY A 21 -10.42 -10.38 -8.00
C GLY A 21 -9.31 -10.27 -6.95
N MET A 22 -8.58 -9.14 -6.90
CA MET A 22 -7.42 -8.91 -6.03
C MET A 22 -7.64 -7.71 -5.09
N PRO A 23 -8.67 -7.67 -4.22
CA PRO A 23 -8.93 -6.54 -3.35
C PRO A 23 -7.72 -6.19 -2.45
N LEU A 24 -7.52 -4.90 -2.15
CA LEU A 24 -6.47 -4.50 -1.22
C LEU A 24 -6.76 -5.05 0.18
N THR A 25 -5.74 -5.63 0.80
CA THR A 25 -5.83 -6.02 2.21
C THR A 25 -5.84 -4.78 3.10
N ASN A 26 -6.27 -4.93 4.36
CA ASN A 26 -6.21 -3.83 5.33
C ASN A 26 -4.79 -3.31 5.53
N ASN A 27 -3.80 -4.20 5.49
CA ASN A 27 -2.39 -3.81 5.60
C ASN A 27 -1.92 -2.98 4.41
N ASP A 28 -2.40 -3.28 3.20
CA ASP A 28 -2.04 -2.49 2.01
C ASP A 28 -2.64 -1.10 2.08
N LYS A 29 -3.91 -0.98 2.52
CA LYS A 29 -4.56 0.31 2.75
C LYS A 29 -3.80 1.15 3.78
N ILE A 30 -3.35 0.55 4.87
CA ILE A 30 -2.53 1.23 5.89
C ILE A 30 -1.20 1.71 5.30
N ARG A 31 -0.47 0.85 4.57
CA ARG A 31 0.79 1.24 3.90
C ARG A 31 0.58 2.40 2.93
N MET A 32 -0.49 2.36 2.14
CA MET A 32 -0.83 3.46 1.23
C MET A 32 -1.09 4.77 1.98
N ARG A 33 -1.83 4.75 3.10
CA ARG A 33 -2.00 5.94 3.95
C ARG A 33 -0.69 6.46 4.49
N ASP A 34 0.15 5.58 5.05
CA ASP A 34 1.43 5.97 5.63
C ASP A 34 2.36 6.61 4.56
N CYS A 35 2.34 6.11 3.32
CA CYS A 35 3.07 6.72 2.20
C CYS A 35 2.47 8.09 1.79
N LEU A 36 1.15 8.20 1.66
CA LEU A 36 0.47 9.43 1.21
C LEU A 36 0.49 10.55 2.24
N THR A 37 0.60 10.20 3.53
CA THR A 37 0.76 11.16 4.65
C THR A 37 2.21 11.53 4.92
N GLY A 38 3.17 10.84 4.29
CA GLY A 38 4.61 11.08 4.50
C GLY A 38 5.17 10.45 5.78
N LYS A 39 4.41 9.62 6.49
CA LYS A 39 4.88 8.86 7.66
C LYS A 39 5.94 7.82 7.28
N THR A 40 5.94 7.37 6.03
CA THR A 40 7.02 6.58 5.43
C THR A 40 7.22 6.97 3.96
N THR A 41 8.36 6.56 3.39
CA THR A 41 8.62 6.75 1.97
C THR A 41 8.19 5.52 1.16
N ILE A 42 7.92 5.74 -0.13
CA ILE A 42 7.60 4.64 -1.06
C ILE A 42 8.79 3.66 -1.11
N ASN A 43 10.02 4.17 -1.22
CA ASN A 43 11.23 3.35 -1.31
C ASN A 43 11.43 2.47 -0.07
N ASP A 44 11.25 3.02 1.14
CA ASP A 44 11.39 2.24 2.38
C ASP A 44 10.30 1.16 2.49
N THR A 45 9.07 1.49 2.08
CA THR A 45 7.96 0.54 2.10
C THR A 45 8.21 -0.60 1.12
N VAL A 46 8.64 -0.30 -0.11
CA VAL A 46 9.00 -1.31 -1.12
C VAL A 46 10.15 -2.17 -0.62
N LYS A 47 11.22 -1.57 -0.09
CA LYS A 47 12.36 -2.30 0.48
C LYS A 47 11.91 -3.30 1.55
N LYS A 48 11.10 -2.88 2.52
CA LYS A 48 10.57 -3.75 3.57
C LYS A 48 9.69 -4.88 3.02
N LEU A 49 8.90 -4.61 1.98
CA LEU A 49 8.07 -5.63 1.34
C LEU A 49 8.94 -6.69 0.64
N VAL A 50 9.96 -6.26 -0.10
CA VAL A 50 10.92 -7.16 -0.75
C VAL A 50 11.64 -8.00 0.31
N GLU A 51 12.20 -7.37 1.35
CA GLU A 51 12.89 -8.08 2.44
C GLU A 51 12.00 -9.12 3.12
N LYS A 52 10.73 -8.79 3.37
CA LYS A 52 9.76 -9.70 4.00
C LYS A 52 9.49 -10.96 3.17
N HIS A 53 9.48 -10.84 1.84
CA HIS A 53 9.11 -11.94 0.92
C HIS A 53 10.34 -12.58 0.25
N THR A 54 11.53 -12.03 0.48
CA THR A 54 12.78 -12.63 0.06
C THR A 54 13.13 -13.74 1.04
N VAL A 55 13.05 -14.99 0.58
CA VAL A 55 13.58 -16.12 1.33
C VAL A 55 15.10 -15.98 1.38
N LYS A 56 15.66 -15.81 2.58
CA LYS A 56 17.11 -15.87 2.76
C LYS A 56 17.55 -17.30 2.48
N ARG A 57 18.23 -17.49 1.35
CA ARG A 57 18.90 -18.75 1.05
C ARG A 57 20.10 -18.84 1.98
N VAL A 58 19.96 -19.63 3.04
CA VAL A 58 21.05 -20.05 3.94
C VAL A 58 21.90 -21.12 3.29
#